data_AF-A0A7Z0P6I5-F1
#
_entry.id   AF-A0A7Z0P6I5-F1
#
_cell.length_a   1.000
_cell.length_b   1.000
_cell.length_c   1.000
_cell.angle_alpha   90.00
_cell.angle_beta   90.00
_cell.angle_gamma   90.00
#
_symmetry.space_group_name_H-M   'P 1'
#
loop_
_entity.id
_entity.type
_entity.pdbx_description
1 polymer ?
#
loop_
_entity_poly.entity_id
_entity_poly.type
_entity_poly.pdbx_seq_one_letter_code
_entity_poly.pdbx_strand_id
1 'polypeptide(L)'
;MTQRIHRSIDLPLRTGLNRNELWEAHDKGLIKCWEVGRQRAARFPDLAHQCLAGELPVLGWKGGVNRSLKKLEKYGSLKYLAQWQGLRGEDLDVDLGEERVLTCARTKMVVTFTPDRTKYFNQMTEA
;
A
#
# COMPACT_ATOMS: atom_id res chain seq x y z
N MET A 1 13.36 -17.62 -1.37
CA MET A 1 13.96 -16.51 -0.61
C MET A 1 12.95 -15.40 -0.56
N THR A 2 12.45 -15.07 0.63
CA THR A 2 11.56 -13.91 0.83
C THR A 2 12.43 -12.67 0.94
N GLN A 3 12.04 -11.59 0.27
CA GLN A 3 12.79 -10.34 0.28
C GLN A 3 11.96 -9.30 1.03
N ARG A 4 12.31 -9.04 2.29
CA ARG A 4 11.63 -8.07 3.13
C ARG A 4 12.21 -6.67 2.92
N ILE A 5 11.34 -5.73 2.56
CA ILE A 5 11.69 -4.32 2.41
C ILE A 5 11.30 -3.62 3.70
N HIS A 6 12.32 -3.19 4.44
CA HIS A 6 12.16 -2.44 5.66
C HIS A 6 12.83 -1.06 5.56
N ARG A 7 12.15 0.00 6.01
CA ARG A 7 12.74 1.35 6.10
C ARG A 7 12.09 2.14 7.23
N SER A 8 12.92 2.69 8.12
CA SER A 8 12.45 3.47 9.25
C SER A 8 11.90 4.84 8.83
N ILE A 9 10.83 5.29 9.50
CA ILE A 9 10.19 6.60 9.31
C ILE A 9 11.13 7.77 9.62
N ASP A 10 12.07 7.59 10.54
CA ASP A 10 13.04 8.62 10.93
C ASP A 10 14.08 8.89 9.83
N LEU A 11 14.23 7.97 8.88
CA LEU A 11 15.14 8.17 7.76
C LEU A 11 14.59 9.21 6.78
N PRO A 12 15.45 10.09 6.25
CA PRO A 12 15.06 11.05 5.23
C PRO A 12 14.63 10.35 3.94
N LEU A 13 13.81 11.07 3.17
CA LEU A 13 13.38 10.64 1.84
C LEU A 13 14.59 10.62 0.89
N ARG A 14 14.64 9.64 -0.01
CA ARG A 14 15.65 9.49 -1.04
C ARG A 14 15.53 10.62 -2.07
N THR A 15 16.65 11.22 -2.42
CA THR A 15 16.76 12.29 -3.42
C THR A 15 17.77 11.92 -4.50
N GLY A 16 17.63 12.49 -5.71
CA GLY A 16 18.63 12.31 -6.78
C GLY A 16 18.61 10.95 -7.50
N LEU A 17 17.59 10.12 -7.26
CA LEU A 17 17.45 8.82 -7.94
C LEU A 17 16.69 8.95 -9.26
N ASN A 18 17.12 8.19 -10.26
CA ASN A 18 16.46 8.12 -11.55
C ASN A 18 15.24 7.20 -11.50
N ARG A 19 14.38 7.25 -12.52
CA ARG A 19 13.14 6.44 -12.57
C ARG A 19 13.42 4.95 -12.40
N ASN A 20 14.46 4.43 -13.05
CA ASN A 20 14.84 3.02 -12.96
C ASN A 20 15.21 2.64 -11.51
N GLU A 21 16.07 3.42 -10.85
CA GLU A 21 16.45 3.20 -9.45
C GLU A 21 15.28 3.34 -8.47
N LEU A 22 14.28 4.16 -8.80
CA LEU A 22 13.08 4.34 -7.97
C LEU A 22 12.08 3.19 -8.10
N TRP A 23 12.01 2.51 -9.24
CA TRP A 23 10.91 1.57 -9.55
C TRP A 23 11.37 0.14 -9.86
N GLU A 24 12.57 -0.04 -10.42
CA GLU A 24 13.11 -1.33 -10.84
C GLU A 24 14.27 -1.81 -9.97
N ALA A 25 14.66 -1.01 -8.96
CA ALA A 25 15.56 -1.47 -7.90
C ALA A 25 14.94 -2.63 -7.10
N HIS A 26 15.75 -3.18 -6.19
CA HIS A 26 15.39 -4.33 -5.35
C HIS A 26 14.06 -4.16 -4.60
N ASP A 27 13.66 -2.93 -4.25
CA ASP A 27 12.42 -2.63 -3.53
C ASP A 27 11.17 -2.61 -4.44
N LYS A 28 11.32 -2.77 -5.77
CA LYS A 28 10.23 -2.74 -6.77
C LYS A 28 9.34 -1.49 -6.68
N GLY A 29 9.91 -0.39 -6.18
CA GLY A 29 9.25 0.89 -5.93
C GLY A 29 8.37 0.95 -4.69
N LEU A 30 8.45 -0.03 -3.78
CA LEU A 30 7.75 0.01 -2.50
C LEU A 30 8.22 1.18 -1.63
N ILE A 31 9.54 1.43 -1.58
CA ILE A 31 10.08 2.57 -0.83
C ILE A 31 9.52 3.87 -1.41
N LYS A 32 9.50 4.01 -2.74
CA LYS A 32 8.96 5.22 -3.37
C LYS A 32 7.47 5.41 -3.07
N CYS A 33 6.68 4.34 -3.05
CA CYS A 33 5.25 4.41 -2.70
C CYS A 33 5.04 4.88 -1.25
N TRP A 34 5.83 4.36 -0.33
CA TRP A 34 5.83 4.76 1.08
C TRP A 34 6.25 6.21 1.29
N GLU A 35 7.32 6.65 0.62
CA GLU A 35 7.77 8.05 0.64
C GLU A 35 6.69 9.01 0.14
N VAL A 36 5.99 8.65 -0.94
CA VAL A 36 4.84 9.42 -1.43
C VAL A 36 3.69 9.41 -0.40
N GLY A 37 3.46 8.28 0.28
CA GLY A 37 2.51 8.19 1.38
C GLY A 37 2.79 9.21 2.48
N ARG A 38 4.04 9.29 2.96
CA ARG A 38 4.49 10.26 3.97
C ARG A 38 4.28 11.71 3.52
N GLN A 39 4.67 12.02 2.28
CA GLN A 39 4.46 13.35 1.71
C GLN A 39 2.97 13.71 1.61
N ARG A 40 2.12 12.74 1.26
CA ARG A 40 0.67 12.93 1.21
C ARG A 40 0.05 13.08 2.59
N ALA A 41 0.56 12.41 3.62
CA ALA A 41 0.09 12.59 4.99
C ALA A 41 0.23 14.04 5.44
N ALA A 42 1.38 14.67 5.15
CA ALA A 42 1.61 16.07 5.46
C ALA A 42 0.73 17.04 4.64
N ARG A 43 0.37 16.69 3.41
CA ARG A 43 -0.45 17.52 2.52
C ARG A 43 -1.96 17.33 2.71
N PHE A 44 -2.38 16.13 3.11
CA PHE A 44 -3.77 15.70 3.19
C PHE A 44 -4.00 15.00 4.54
N PRO A 45 -4.09 15.76 5.65
CA PRO A 45 -4.21 15.19 6.99
C PRO A 45 -5.47 14.33 7.15
N ASP A 46 -6.58 14.68 6.50
CA ASP A 46 -7.80 13.86 6.50
C ASP A 46 -7.55 12.43 5.99
N LEU A 47 -6.75 12.30 4.92
CA LEU A 47 -6.41 10.99 4.36
C LEU A 47 -5.54 10.18 5.33
N ALA A 48 -4.61 10.84 6.03
CA ALA A 48 -3.81 10.21 7.07
C ALA A 48 -4.68 9.74 8.24
N HIS A 49 -5.62 10.57 8.70
CA HIS A 49 -6.57 10.21 9.76
C HIS A 49 -7.42 9.00 9.39
N GLN A 50 -7.93 8.92 8.15
CA GLN A 50 -8.65 7.74 7.66
C GLN A 50 -7.77 6.49 7.73
N CYS A 51 -6.53 6.56 7.23
CA CYS A 51 -5.61 5.43 7.30
C CYS A 51 -5.29 5.04 8.76
N LEU A 52 -5.10 6.03 9.65
CA LEU A 52 -4.85 5.82 11.09
C LEU A 52 -6.04 5.14 11.78
N ALA A 53 -7.27 5.49 11.41
CA ALA A 53 -8.51 4.85 11.86
C ALA A 53 -8.70 3.41 11.34
N GLY A 54 -7.72 2.85 10.62
CA GLY A 54 -7.78 1.51 10.06
C GLY A 54 -8.65 1.44 8.79
N GLU A 55 -8.96 2.58 8.18
CA GLU A 55 -9.62 2.59 6.88
C GLU A 55 -8.64 2.31 5.75
N LEU A 56 -9.18 1.82 4.63
CA LEU A 56 -8.44 1.56 3.40
C LEU A 56 -8.99 2.50 2.30
N PRO A 57 -8.66 3.80 2.32
CA PRO A 57 -9.15 4.76 1.33
C PRO A 57 -8.67 4.44 -0.09
N VAL A 58 -9.38 4.92 -1.11
CA VAL A 58 -8.95 4.70 -2.51
C VAL A 58 -7.74 5.59 -2.82
N LEU A 59 -6.64 4.94 -3.22
CA LEU A 59 -5.37 5.59 -3.59
C LEU A 59 -5.04 5.31 -5.07
N GLY A 60 -3.82 5.66 -5.51
CA GLY A 60 -3.34 5.38 -6.87
C GLY A 60 -3.01 3.90 -7.14
N TRP A 61 -3.06 3.04 -6.10
CA TRP A 61 -2.76 1.62 -6.19
C TRP A 61 -3.99 0.76 -5.86
N LYS A 62 -4.04 -0.47 -6.40
CA LYS A 62 -5.11 -1.43 -6.11
C LYS A 62 -5.04 -1.87 -4.65
N GLY A 63 -6.15 -1.75 -3.93
CA GLY A 63 -6.24 -2.11 -2.52
C GLY A 63 -7.30 -1.32 -1.77
N GLY A 64 -7.47 -0.06 -2.15
CA GLY A 64 -8.46 0.82 -1.54
C GLY A 64 -9.90 0.35 -1.74
N VAL A 65 -10.75 0.78 -0.82
CA VAL A 65 -12.14 0.36 -0.66
C VAL A 65 -12.99 1.57 -0.33
N ASN A 66 -13.84 1.99 -1.27
CA ASN A 66 -14.78 3.07 -1.01
C ASN A 66 -16.09 2.57 -0.37
N ARG A 67 -16.58 1.41 -0.84
CA ARG A 67 -17.83 0.75 -0.41
C ARG A 67 -17.60 -0.74 -0.17
N SER A 68 -18.47 -1.36 0.62
CA SER A 68 -18.55 -2.82 0.75
C SER A 68 -19.05 -3.46 -0.55
N LEU A 69 -18.58 -4.68 -0.83
CA LEU A 69 -18.98 -5.50 -1.97
C LEU A 69 -19.79 -6.71 -1.47
N LYS A 70 -20.47 -7.42 -2.38
CA LYS A 70 -21.18 -8.67 -2.05
C LYS A 70 -20.22 -9.72 -1.47
N LYS A 71 -19.04 -9.86 -2.09
CA LYS A 71 -17.92 -10.60 -1.53
C LYS A 71 -17.05 -9.63 -0.74
N LEU A 72 -16.96 -9.83 0.58
CA LEU A 72 -16.21 -8.93 1.45
C LEU A 72 -14.69 -9.03 1.28
N GLU A 73 -14.21 -9.98 0.50
CA GLU A 73 -12.79 -10.24 0.27
C GLU A 73 -12.36 -9.72 -1.11
N LYS A 74 -11.19 -9.08 -1.17
CA LYS A 74 -10.56 -8.67 -2.42
C LYS A 74 -9.04 -8.76 -2.32
N TYR A 75 -8.38 -8.65 -3.47
CA TYR A 75 -6.92 -8.56 -3.52
C TYR A 75 -6.45 -7.13 -3.79
N GLY A 76 -5.30 -6.78 -3.21
CA GLY A 76 -4.60 -5.52 -3.42
C GLY A 76 -3.13 -5.75 -3.74
N SER A 77 -2.43 -4.69 -4.12
CA SER A 77 -1.00 -4.74 -4.39
C SER A 77 -0.18 -4.31 -3.18
N LEU A 78 1.02 -4.89 -3.02
CA LEU A 78 1.96 -4.46 -1.97
C LEU A 78 2.34 -2.96 -2.06
N LYS A 79 2.25 -2.36 -3.25
CA LYS A 79 2.47 -0.91 -3.45
C LYS A 79 1.43 -0.06 -2.72
N TYR A 80 0.18 -0.52 -2.67
CA TYR A 80 -0.84 0.12 -1.86
C TYR A 80 -0.48 0.04 -0.38
N LEU A 81 -0.11 -1.15 0.10
CA LEU A 81 0.25 -1.38 1.50
C LEU A 81 1.40 -0.46 1.94
N ALA A 82 2.46 -0.36 1.12
CA ALA A 82 3.58 0.54 1.38
C ALA A 82 3.14 2.02 1.46
N GLN A 83 2.30 2.47 0.52
CA GLN A 83 1.77 3.84 0.57
C GLN A 83 0.88 4.09 1.80
N TRP A 84 0.09 3.10 2.20
CA TRP A 84 -0.79 3.17 3.36
C TRP A 84 -0.02 3.24 4.69
N GLN A 85 1.06 2.46 4.86
CA GLN A 85 1.98 2.59 5.99
C GLN A 85 2.59 4.00 6.05
N GLY A 86 3.01 4.54 4.89
CA GLY A 86 3.56 5.89 4.82
C GLY A 86 2.54 6.97 5.19
N LEU A 87 1.26 6.79 4.83
CA LEU A 87 0.16 7.70 5.20
C LEU A 87 -0.10 7.70 6.72
N ARG A 88 0.18 6.59 7.40
CA ARG A 88 0.04 6.44 8.85
C ARG A 88 1.25 6.94 9.63
N GLY A 89 2.33 7.32 8.94
CA GLY A 89 3.59 7.69 9.59
C GLY A 89 4.29 6.48 10.22
N GLU A 90 4.05 5.27 9.72
CA GLU A 90 4.68 4.04 10.21
C GLU A 90 5.95 3.72 9.40
N ASP A 91 6.82 2.90 9.99
CA ASP A 91 7.93 2.28 9.27
C ASP A 91 7.42 1.48 8.06
N LEU A 92 8.17 1.51 6.96
CA LEU A 92 7.92 0.62 5.84
C LEU A 92 8.30 -0.78 6.26
N ASP A 93 7.36 -1.70 6.19
CA ASP A 93 7.59 -3.11 6.47
C ASP A 93 6.71 -3.98 5.56
N VAL A 94 7.30 -4.45 4.47
CA VAL A 94 6.61 -5.24 3.45
C VAL A 94 7.49 -6.40 3.00
N ASP A 95 6.99 -7.63 3.16
CA ASP A 95 7.63 -8.81 2.60
C ASP A 95 7.15 -9.08 1.16
N LEU A 96 8.09 -9.22 0.22
CA LEU A 96 7.79 -9.45 -1.20
C LEU A 96 7.41 -10.90 -1.54
N GLY A 97 7.49 -11.82 -0.58
CA GLY A 97 7.08 -13.23 -0.72
C GLY A 97 5.86 -13.60 0.11
N GLU A 98 5.39 -12.73 1.01
CA GLU A 98 4.22 -12.98 1.84
C GLU A 98 3.00 -12.15 1.42
N GLU A 99 1.82 -12.70 1.71
CA GLU A 99 0.56 -11.98 1.55
C GLU A 99 0.15 -11.36 2.88
N ARG A 100 -0.26 -10.10 2.86
CA ARG A 100 -0.74 -9.39 4.05
C ARG A 100 -2.22 -9.15 3.95
N VAL A 101 -2.98 -9.60 4.94
CA VAL A 101 -4.41 -9.35 5.03
C VAL A 101 -4.68 -8.17 5.96
N LEU A 102 -5.46 -7.19 5.51
CA LEU A 102 -6.00 -6.12 6.36
C LEU A 102 -7.51 -6.01 6.22
N THR A 103 -8.21 -5.68 7.30
CA THR A 103 -9.65 -5.41 7.27
C THR A 103 -9.90 -3.92 7.39
N CYS A 104 -10.64 -3.35 6.44
CA CYS A 104 -11.05 -1.95 6.49
C CYS A 104 -12.04 -1.73 7.65
N ALA A 105 -11.71 -0.85 8.59
CA ALA A 105 -12.55 -0.57 9.75
C ALA A 105 -13.95 -0.04 9.37
N ARG A 106 -14.03 0.83 8.34
CA ARG A 106 -15.27 1.45 7.86
C ARG A 106 -16.19 0.48 7.11
N THR A 107 -15.65 -0.28 6.16
CA THR A 107 -16.47 -1.08 5.23
C THR A 107 -16.47 -2.57 5.53
N LYS A 108 -15.66 -3.02 6.52
CA LYS A 108 -15.42 -4.43 6.89
C LYS A 108 -14.87 -5.30 5.75
N MET A 109 -14.47 -4.70 4.63
CA MET A 109 -13.82 -5.40 3.54
C MET A 109 -12.46 -5.93 3.98
N VAL A 110 -12.19 -7.19 3.69
CA VAL A 110 -10.92 -7.87 3.91
C VAL A 110 -10.10 -7.78 2.62
N VAL A 111 -8.93 -7.18 2.69
CA VAL A 111 -8.04 -6.96 1.54
C VAL A 111 -6.75 -7.74 1.74
N THR A 112 -6.50 -8.70 0.85
CA THR A 112 -5.26 -9.46 0.81
C THR A 112 -4.29 -8.79 -0.16
N PHE A 113 -3.25 -8.15 0.39
CA PHE A 113 -2.16 -7.54 -0.36
C PHE A 113 -1.13 -8.60 -0.74
N THR A 114 -0.91 -8.75 -2.04
CA THR A 114 -0.09 -9.83 -2.57
C THR A 114 0.95 -9.31 -3.57
N PRO A 115 2.15 -9.93 -3.61
CA PRO A 115 3.12 -9.67 -4.68
C PRO A 115 2.66 -10.22 -6.03
N ASP A 116 1.73 -11.19 -6.04
CA ASP A 116 1.23 -11.81 -7.24
C ASP A 116 0.29 -10.88 -8.01
N ARG A 117 0.73 -10.43 -9.19
CA ARG A 117 -0.05 -9.48 -9.99
C ARG A 117 -1.34 -10.09 -10.54
N THR A 118 -1.35 -11.40 -10.80
CA THR A 118 -2.49 -12.07 -11.44
C THR A 118 -3.72 -12.07 -10.52
N LYS A 119 -3.52 -12.23 -9.21
CA LYS A 119 -4.59 -12.23 -8.19
C LYS A 119 -5.42 -10.93 -8.11
N TYR A 120 -4.81 -9.77 -8.37
CA TYR A 120 -5.50 -8.47 -8.29
C TYR A 120 -5.74 -7.80 -9.65
N PHE A 121 -5.14 -8.29 -10.73
CA PHE A 121 -5.42 -7.80 -12.10
C PHE A 121 -6.73 -8.39 -12.64
N ASN A 122 -7.03 -9.66 -12.34
CA ASN A 122 -8.20 -10.39 -12.85
C ASN A 122 -9.52 -10.10 -12.13
N GLN A 123 -9.55 -9.23 -11.12
CA GLN A 123 -10.78 -8.85 -10.40
C GLN A 123 -11.63 -7.80 -11.14
N MET A 124 -11.39 -7.58 -12.44
CA MET A 124 -12.13 -6.65 -13.27
C MET A 124 -13.30 -7.29 -14.04
N THR A 125 -13.54 -8.58 -13.85
CA THR A 125 -14.72 -9.28 -14.38
C THR A 125 -15.67 -9.59 -13.25
N GLU A 126 -16.74 -8.81 -13.16
CA GLU A 126 -18.12 -9.15 -12.78
C GLU A 126 -18.83 -7.84 -12.41
N ALA A 127 -19.35 -7.17 -13.45
CA ALA A 127 -20.36 -6.13 -13.36
C ALA A 127 -21.74 -6.77 -13.56
#